data_AF-A0AAV9G288-F1
#
_entry.id   AF-A0AAV9G288-F1
#
_cell.length_a   1.000
_cell.length_b   1.000
_cell.length_c   1.000
_cell.angle_alpha   90.00
_cell.angle_beta   90.00
_cell.angle_gamma   90.00
#
_symmetry.space_group_name_H-M   'P 1'
#
loop_
_entity.id
_entity.type
_entity.pdbx_description
1 polymer ?
#
loop_
_entity_poly.entity_id
_entity_poly.type
_entity_poly.pdbx_seq_one_letter_code
_entity_poly.pdbx_strand_id
1 'polypeptide(L)'
;MASPFYEAPVEILILILGACDSTQDLLSLVTTCHHMHNIWRDNTVASILPVLMREVPLFEDALLAAHVTEIALEAEHHSTPAMRIYPSRSTRMPDLEQLRSALALHRLAQSLATSFANTGGSLTIDHIIFGEHCPPESAERMPAWKAQFHKLIYRNLIAGAALAGAYNAPISEARISTDPEIQRLTSMDNLEAKHFAFFRQFAVANTDASAMEDDHIFGRLESGSLTTSWPTSTDAITLLPSYLQSIPGLASVPNCARTIARLSSQKVFRTQMRTSSYLN
;
A
#
# COMPACT_ATOMS: atom_id res chain seq x y z
N MET A 1 -13.64 33.88 -37.38
CA MET A 1 -12.26 33.58 -36.96
C MET A 1 -12.25 32.16 -36.44
N ALA A 2 -11.45 31.27 -37.03
CA ALA A 2 -11.29 29.91 -36.51
C ALA A 2 -10.59 30.00 -35.14
N SER A 3 -11.01 29.19 -34.17
CA SER A 3 -10.35 29.15 -32.87
C SER A 3 -8.99 28.45 -33.02
N PRO A 4 -7.90 29.02 -32.49
CA PRO A 4 -6.55 28.48 -32.66
C PRO A 4 -6.40 27.05 -32.11
N PHE A 5 -7.30 26.62 -31.23
CA PHE A 5 -7.31 25.26 -30.70
C PHE A 5 -7.68 24.18 -31.74
N TYR A 6 -8.37 24.51 -32.83
CA TYR A 6 -8.73 23.54 -33.87
C TYR A 6 -7.62 23.30 -34.90
N GLU A 7 -6.67 24.22 -34.99
CA GLU A 7 -5.55 24.16 -35.94
C GLU A 7 -4.24 23.72 -35.26
N ALA A 8 -4.22 23.68 -33.92
CA ALA A 8 -3.06 23.27 -33.15
C ALA A 8 -2.81 21.75 -33.28
N PRO A 9 -1.54 21.30 -33.41
CA PRO A 9 -1.18 19.89 -33.34
C PRO A 9 -1.60 19.27 -32.00
N VAL A 10 -1.97 17.98 -32.03
CA VAL A 10 -2.44 17.25 -30.84
C VAL A 10 -1.41 17.24 -29.71
N GLU A 11 -0.12 17.22 -30.04
CA GLU A 11 0.99 17.23 -29.08
C GLU A 11 1.02 18.53 -28.29
N ILE A 12 0.75 19.66 -28.95
CA ILE A 12 0.69 20.97 -28.29
C ILE A 12 -0.52 21.01 -27.34
N LEU A 13 -1.64 20.44 -27.76
CA LEU A 13 -2.84 20.38 -26.93
C LEU A 13 -2.64 19.48 -25.70
N ILE A 14 -1.96 18.33 -25.83
CA ILE A 14 -1.57 17.48 -24.69
C ILE A 14 -0.62 18.22 -23.75
N LEU A 15 0.35 18.97 -24.28
CA LEU A 15 1.25 19.78 -23.45
C LEU A 15 0.51 20.87 -22.68
N ILE A 16 -0.45 21.55 -23.32
CA ILE A 16 -1.30 22.55 -22.66
C ILE A 16 -2.12 21.90 -21.55
N LEU A 17 -2.73 20.74 -21.81
CA LEU A 17 -3.48 19.98 -20.79
C LEU A 17 -2.58 19.54 -19.63
N GLY A 18 -1.38 19.03 -19.93
CA GLY A 18 -0.40 18.62 -18.93
C GLY A 18 0.24 19.78 -18.15
N ALA A 19 0.07 21.02 -18.61
CA ALA A 19 0.54 22.23 -17.95
C ALA A 19 -0.47 22.83 -16.96
N CYS A 20 -1.70 22.29 -16.87
CA CYS A 20 -2.69 22.73 -15.87
C CYS A 20 -2.18 22.55 -14.44
N ASP A 21 -2.40 23.51 -13.55
CA ASP A 21 -1.88 23.47 -12.18
C ASP A 21 -2.62 22.45 -11.30
N SER A 22 -3.91 22.23 -11.56
CA SER A 22 -4.75 21.29 -10.83
C SER A 22 -5.60 20.42 -11.75
N THR A 23 -6.10 19.30 -11.22
CA THR A 23 -7.11 18.47 -11.88
C THR A 23 -8.38 19.25 -12.19
N GLN A 24 -8.74 20.24 -11.37
CA GLN A 24 -9.89 21.10 -11.61
C GLN A 24 -9.68 22.02 -12.82
N ASP A 25 -8.49 22.60 -13.00
CA ASP A 25 -8.16 23.42 -14.17
C ASP A 25 -8.17 22.58 -15.45
N LEU A 26 -7.59 21.38 -15.38
CA LEU A 26 -7.63 20.41 -16.47
C LEU A 26 -9.07 20.09 -16.85
N LEU A 27 -9.93 19.74 -15.89
CA LEU A 27 -11.34 19.43 -16.12
C LEU A 27 -12.11 20.62 -16.70
N SER A 28 -11.82 21.83 -16.20
CA SER A 28 -12.43 23.06 -16.71
C SER A 28 -12.03 23.30 -18.17
N LEU A 29 -10.77 23.06 -18.52
CA LEU A 29 -10.26 23.23 -19.89
C LEU A 29 -10.85 22.19 -20.86
N VAL A 30 -10.88 20.91 -20.48
CA VAL A 30 -11.40 19.84 -21.36
C VAL A 30 -12.92 19.96 -21.58
N THR A 31 -13.64 20.60 -20.66
CA THR A 31 -15.10 20.81 -20.79
C THR A 31 -15.46 22.04 -21.62
N THR A 32 -14.48 22.88 -22.03
CA THR A 32 -14.74 24.07 -22.86
C THR A 32 -15.24 23.74 -24.26
N CYS A 33 -14.77 22.65 -24.88
CA CYS A 33 -15.19 22.24 -26.21
C CYS A 33 -15.02 20.73 -26.46
N HIS A 34 -15.81 20.21 -27.40
CA HIS A 34 -15.80 18.78 -27.78
C HIS A 34 -14.45 18.32 -28.33
N HIS A 35 -13.72 19.19 -29.04
CA HIS A 35 -12.40 18.85 -29.58
C HIS A 35 -11.38 18.57 -28.47
N MET A 36 -11.30 19.46 -27.48
CA MET A 36 -10.40 19.28 -26.33
C MET A 36 -10.78 18.05 -25.50
N HIS A 37 -12.08 17.82 -25.31
CA HIS A 37 -12.57 16.63 -24.62
C HIS A 37 -12.12 15.32 -25.30
N ASN A 38 -12.23 15.24 -26.63
CA ASN A 38 -11.83 14.03 -27.37
C ASN A 38 -10.32 13.82 -27.31
N ILE A 39 -9.52 14.88 -27.46
CA ILE A 39 -8.06 14.79 -27.32
C ILE A 39 -7.67 14.30 -25.94
N TRP A 40 -8.26 14.87 -24.89
CA TRP A 40 -8.04 14.43 -23.52
C TRP A 40 -8.43 12.98 -23.34
N ARG A 41 -9.62 12.57 -23.79
CA ARG A 41 -10.10 11.17 -23.65
C ARG A 41 -9.10 10.20 -24.29
N ASP A 42 -8.66 10.49 -25.50
CA ASP A 42 -7.77 9.62 -26.26
C ASP A 42 -6.31 9.66 -25.71
N ASN A 43 -5.95 10.68 -24.93
CA ASN A 43 -4.61 10.88 -24.33
C ASN A 43 -4.67 11.11 -22.81
N THR A 44 -5.59 10.43 -22.13
CA THR A 44 -5.95 10.75 -20.73
C THR A 44 -4.74 10.67 -19.81
N VAL A 45 -3.97 9.57 -19.91
CA VAL A 45 -2.79 9.32 -19.07
C VAL A 45 -1.74 10.40 -19.25
N ALA A 46 -1.35 10.70 -20.50
CA ALA A 46 -0.32 11.69 -20.81
C ALA A 46 -0.71 13.09 -20.34
N SER A 47 -2.01 13.40 -20.38
CA SER A 47 -2.54 14.70 -19.97
C SER A 47 -2.64 14.83 -18.45
N ILE A 48 -3.14 13.80 -17.75
CA ILE A 48 -3.45 13.87 -16.31
C ILE A 48 -2.25 13.55 -15.42
N LEU A 49 -1.32 12.70 -15.87
CA LEU A 49 -0.21 12.24 -15.05
C LEU A 49 0.69 13.39 -14.54
N PRO A 50 1.11 14.37 -15.36
CA PRO A 50 1.90 15.49 -14.87
C PRO A 50 1.17 16.34 -13.82
N VAL A 51 -0.15 16.51 -13.98
CA VAL A 51 -1.00 17.23 -13.04
C VAL A 51 -1.06 16.50 -11.70
N LEU A 52 -1.29 15.18 -11.72
CA LEU A 52 -1.33 14.35 -10.51
C LEU A 52 0.03 14.31 -9.79
N MET A 53 1.14 14.26 -10.53
CA MET A 53 2.48 14.28 -9.93
C MET A 53 2.77 15.59 -9.17
N ARG A 54 2.14 16.70 -9.55
CA ARG A 54 2.24 17.99 -8.83
C ARG A 54 1.23 18.09 -7.69
N GLU A 55 -0.02 17.70 -7.93
CA GLU A 55 -1.12 17.87 -6.99
C GLU A 55 -1.06 16.86 -5.83
N VAL A 56 -0.67 15.61 -6.11
CA VAL A 56 -0.71 14.50 -5.14
C VAL A 56 0.67 14.26 -4.54
N PRO A 57 0.85 14.45 -3.21
CA PRO A 57 2.12 14.18 -2.57
C PRO A 57 2.52 12.70 -2.71
N LEU A 58 3.77 12.49 -3.12
CA LEU A 58 4.38 11.15 -3.25
C LEU A 58 3.59 10.23 -4.18
N PHE A 59 3.03 10.77 -5.27
CA PHE A 59 2.25 10.01 -6.23
C PHE A 59 3.03 8.86 -6.88
N GLU A 60 4.35 9.02 -7.09
CA GLU A 60 5.22 7.93 -7.56
C GLU A 60 5.21 6.72 -6.63
N ASP A 61 5.29 6.96 -5.31
CA ASP A 61 5.26 5.89 -4.31
C ASP A 61 3.87 5.24 -4.26
N ALA A 62 2.80 6.02 -4.48
CA ALA A 62 1.43 5.51 -4.59
C ALA A 62 1.25 4.62 -5.83
N LEU A 63 1.82 5.02 -6.98
CA LEU A 63 1.83 4.22 -8.21
C LEU A 63 2.61 2.92 -8.03
N LEU A 64 3.80 3.00 -7.44
CA LEU A 64 4.60 1.82 -7.15
C LEU A 64 3.85 0.87 -6.20
N ALA A 65 3.25 1.40 -5.12
CA ALA A 65 2.45 0.63 -4.18
C ALA A 65 1.24 -0.04 -4.86
N ALA A 66 0.48 0.68 -5.68
CA ALA A 66 -0.62 0.12 -6.45
C ALA A 66 -0.15 -1.03 -7.34
N HIS A 67 0.92 -0.82 -8.09
CA HIS A 67 1.44 -1.82 -9.01
C HIS A 67 1.92 -3.10 -8.31
N VAL A 68 2.75 -2.98 -7.26
CA VAL A 68 3.27 -4.17 -6.57
C VAL A 68 2.18 -4.92 -5.79
N THR A 69 1.19 -4.21 -5.25
CA THR A 69 0.06 -4.85 -4.56
C THR A 69 -0.86 -5.59 -5.52
N GLU A 70 -1.05 -5.07 -6.74
CA GLU A 70 -1.78 -5.77 -7.80
C GLU A 70 -1.08 -7.06 -8.23
N ILE A 71 0.24 -7.03 -8.44
CA ILE A 71 1.03 -8.25 -8.73
C ILE A 71 0.89 -9.27 -7.59
N ALA A 72 1.02 -8.83 -6.34
CA ALA A 72 0.90 -9.72 -5.19
C ALA A 72 -0.50 -10.35 -5.09
N LEU A 73 -1.55 -9.58 -5.38
CA LEU A 73 -2.93 -10.06 -5.42
C LEU A 73 -3.14 -11.08 -6.55
N GLU A 74 -2.64 -10.79 -7.75
CA GLU A 74 -2.77 -11.69 -8.89
C GLU A 74 -2.06 -13.02 -8.63
N ALA A 75 -0.85 -12.99 -8.06
CA ALA A 75 -0.14 -14.20 -7.66
C ALA A 75 -0.93 -15.00 -6.62
N GLU A 76 -1.54 -14.33 -5.64
CA GLU A 76 -2.40 -14.97 -4.65
C GLU A 76 -3.63 -15.62 -5.30
N HIS A 77 -4.29 -14.94 -6.23
CA HIS A 77 -5.47 -15.46 -6.92
C HIS A 77 -5.17 -16.76 -7.67
N HIS A 78 -4.00 -16.83 -8.31
CA HIS A 78 -3.55 -18.01 -9.04
C HIS A 78 -2.93 -19.09 -8.14
N SER A 79 -2.90 -18.91 -6.82
CA SER A 79 -2.25 -19.81 -5.85
C SER A 79 -0.79 -20.11 -6.19
N THR A 80 -0.14 -19.20 -6.90
CA THR A 80 1.29 -19.27 -7.21
C THR A 80 2.05 -18.49 -6.15
N PRO A 81 3.16 -19.01 -5.60
CA PRO A 81 3.99 -18.23 -4.70
C PRO A 81 4.41 -16.96 -5.44
N ALA A 82 4.09 -15.79 -4.87
CA ALA A 82 4.41 -14.53 -5.52
C ALA A 82 5.91 -14.50 -5.80
N MET A 83 6.25 -14.41 -7.09
CA MET A 83 7.63 -14.29 -7.55
C MET A 83 8.25 -13.08 -6.84
N ARG A 84 9.56 -13.12 -6.52
CA ARG A 84 10.24 -12.01 -5.84
C ARG A 84 9.93 -10.69 -6.56
N ILE A 85 9.09 -9.86 -5.92
CA ILE A 85 8.72 -8.57 -6.48
C ILE A 85 9.87 -7.63 -6.15
N TYR A 86 10.65 -7.29 -7.17
CA TYR A 86 11.64 -6.23 -7.06
C TYR A 86 10.93 -4.90 -7.32
N PRO A 87 10.77 -4.04 -6.31
CA PRO A 87 10.14 -2.74 -6.48
C PRO A 87 11.09 -1.85 -7.29
N SER A 88 11.04 -1.98 -8.62
CA SER A 88 11.72 -1.07 -9.52
C SER A 88 10.75 0.03 -9.92
N ARG A 89 11.26 1.27 -9.94
CA ARG A 89 10.50 2.38 -10.51
C ARG A 89 10.40 2.13 -12.01
N SER A 90 9.22 1.71 -12.46
CA SER A 90 8.96 1.49 -13.86
C SER A 90 9.16 2.81 -14.62
N THR A 91 9.98 2.78 -15.66
CA THR A 91 10.10 3.90 -16.63
C THR A 91 8.95 3.90 -17.63
N ARG A 92 8.12 2.85 -17.63
CA ARG A 92 6.97 2.74 -18.51
C ARG A 92 5.85 3.65 -18.02
N MET A 93 5.21 4.34 -18.97
CA MET A 93 3.99 5.11 -18.72
C MET A 93 2.93 4.21 -18.04
N PRO A 94 2.34 4.64 -16.90
CA PRO A 94 1.31 3.86 -16.24
C PRO A 94 0.06 3.76 -17.12
N ASP A 95 -0.69 2.67 -16.99
CA ASP A 95 -2.02 2.59 -17.61
C ASP A 95 -3.08 3.33 -16.77
N LEU A 96 -4.29 3.44 -17.30
CA LEU A 96 -5.38 4.15 -16.63
C LEU A 96 -5.84 3.46 -15.34
N GLU A 97 -5.78 2.12 -15.27
CA GLU A 97 -6.17 1.37 -14.07
C GLU A 97 -5.15 1.56 -12.94
N GLN A 98 -3.86 1.59 -13.28
CA GLN A 98 -2.79 1.93 -12.34
C GLN A 98 -2.96 3.34 -11.76
N LEU A 99 -3.32 4.32 -12.60
CA LEU A 99 -3.63 5.67 -12.09
C LEU A 99 -4.83 5.68 -11.15
N ARG A 100 -5.90 4.94 -11.48
CA ARG A 100 -7.08 4.82 -10.62
C ARG A 100 -6.73 4.17 -9.28
N SER A 101 -5.96 3.10 -9.30
CA SER A 101 -5.49 2.41 -8.10
C SER A 101 -4.60 3.30 -7.23
N ALA A 102 -3.67 4.05 -7.84
CA ALA A 102 -2.83 5.01 -7.11
C ALA A 102 -3.64 6.14 -6.47
N LEU A 103 -4.65 6.68 -7.18
CA LEU A 103 -5.57 7.68 -6.64
C LEU A 103 -6.43 7.12 -5.50
N ALA A 104 -6.90 5.88 -5.62
CA ALA A 104 -7.64 5.20 -4.56
C ALA A 104 -6.76 5.02 -3.31
N LEU A 105 -5.50 4.62 -3.48
CA LEU A 105 -4.52 4.55 -2.39
C LEU A 105 -4.25 5.91 -1.76
N HIS A 106 -4.16 6.97 -2.57
CA HIS A 106 -3.99 8.32 -2.05
C HIS A 106 -5.15 8.75 -1.16
N ARG A 107 -6.40 8.54 -1.63
CA ARG A 107 -7.62 8.84 -0.86
C ARG A 107 -7.68 8.03 0.43
N LEU A 108 -7.28 6.77 0.39
CA LEU A 108 -7.18 5.92 1.58
C LEU A 108 -6.16 6.50 2.58
N ALA A 109 -4.95 6.83 2.13
CA ALA A 109 -3.91 7.43 2.97
C ALA A 109 -4.37 8.76 3.58
N GLN A 110 -5.05 9.59 2.80
CA GLN A 110 -5.63 10.86 3.26
C GLN A 110 -6.71 10.66 4.32
N SER A 111 -7.60 9.67 4.12
CA SER A 111 -8.65 9.31 5.08
C SER A 111 -8.04 8.82 6.39
N LEU A 112 -7.03 7.96 6.32
CA LEU A 112 -6.30 7.46 7.49
C LEU A 112 -5.57 8.59 8.22
N ALA A 113 -4.90 9.48 7.50
CA ALA A 113 -4.20 10.63 8.09
C ALA A 113 -5.17 11.58 8.79
N THR A 114 -6.33 11.83 8.18
CA THR A 114 -7.38 12.69 8.75
C THR A 114 -7.97 12.07 10.01
N SER A 115 -8.27 10.77 9.96
CA SER A 115 -8.74 10.04 11.13
C SER A 115 -7.74 10.08 12.28
N PHE A 116 -6.48 9.74 11.99
CA PHE A 116 -5.41 9.72 13.00
C PHE A 116 -5.16 11.11 13.60
N ALA A 117 -5.28 12.17 12.78
CA ALA A 117 -5.18 13.54 13.28
C ALA A 117 -6.36 13.92 14.19
N ASN A 118 -7.56 13.44 13.88
CA ASN A 118 -8.76 13.71 14.67
C ASN A 118 -8.80 12.92 15.98
N THR A 119 -8.17 11.74 16.04
CA THR A 119 -8.10 10.92 17.28
C THR A 119 -6.88 11.25 18.15
N GLY A 120 -6.19 12.36 17.88
CA GLY A 120 -5.02 12.80 18.66
C GLY A 120 -3.83 11.85 18.57
N GLY A 121 -3.71 11.11 17.46
CA GLY A 121 -2.68 10.11 17.25
C GLY A 121 -2.79 8.85 18.10
N SER A 122 -3.84 8.72 18.90
CA SER A 122 -4.19 7.46 19.54
C SER A 122 -5.26 6.73 18.73
N LEU A 123 -5.04 5.44 18.49
CA LEU A 123 -6.07 4.52 18.00
C LEU A 123 -6.72 3.75 19.15
N THR A 124 -6.43 4.08 20.41
CA THR A 124 -7.08 3.45 21.57
C THR A 124 -8.47 4.04 21.79
N ILE A 125 -9.42 3.16 22.10
CA ILE A 125 -10.82 3.50 22.37
C ILE A 125 -10.92 4.53 23.53
N ASP A 126 -10.01 4.45 24.50
CA ASP A 126 -10.03 5.29 25.70
C ASP A 126 -9.78 6.79 25.41
N HIS A 127 -8.99 7.11 24.38
CA HIS A 127 -8.72 8.51 24.01
C HIS A 127 -9.85 9.16 23.22
N ILE A 128 -10.67 8.37 22.52
CA ILE A 128 -11.80 8.85 21.72
C ILE A 128 -12.91 9.42 22.63
N ILE A 129 -13.01 8.94 23.87
CA ILE A 129 -14.12 9.27 24.77
C ILE A 129 -13.81 10.48 25.66
N PHE A 130 -12.53 10.76 25.97
CA PHE A 130 -12.16 11.72 27.03
C PHE A 130 -11.08 12.76 26.70
N GLY A 131 -10.50 12.76 25.49
CA GLY A 131 -9.33 13.59 25.16
C GLY A 131 -9.63 14.93 24.48
N GLU A 132 -8.97 16.00 24.95
CA GLU A 132 -8.77 17.23 24.16
C GLU A 132 -8.18 16.88 22.78
N HIS A 133 -8.71 17.52 21.74
CA HIS A 133 -8.24 17.34 20.37
C HIS A 133 -6.85 17.98 20.19
N CYS A 134 -5.81 17.24 20.52
CA CYS A 134 -4.44 17.64 20.23
C CYS A 134 -4.04 17.06 18.87
N PRO A 135 -3.92 17.88 17.80
CA PRO A 135 -3.39 17.40 16.53
C PRO A 135 -1.98 16.83 16.75
N PRO A 136 -1.54 15.85 15.92
CA PRO A 136 -0.28 15.16 16.12
C PRO A 136 0.94 16.09 15.99
N GLU A 137 0.78 17.23 15.33
CA GLU A 137 1.82 18.23 15.06
C GLU A 137 1.20 19.65 15.04
N SER A 138 2.05 20.68 15.08
CA SER A 138 1.61 22.07 14.93
C SER A 138 1.01 22.33 13.54
N ALA A 139 0.11 23.32 13.43
CA ALA A 139 -0.56 23.65 12.17
C ALA A 139 0.43 23.88 11.00
N GLU A 140 1.58 24.51 11.26
CA GLU A 140 2.64 24.74 10.28
C GLU A 140 3.32 23.44 9.82
N ARG A 141 3.44 22.44 10.70
CA ARG A 141 4.09 21.14 10.43
C ARG A 141 3.12 20.09 9.89
N MET A 142 1.82 20.31 9.98
CA MET A 142 0.79 19.37 9.52
C MET A 142 0.94 18.93 8.05
N PRO A 143 1.27 19.79 7.06
CA PRO A 143 1.47 19.34 5.69
C PRO A 143 2.64 18.36 5.55
N ALA A 144 3.76 18.64 6.21
CA ALA A 144 4.93 17.75 6.22
C ALA A 144 4.62 16.42 6.91
N TRP A 145 3.90 16.47 8.05
CA TRP A 145 3.43 15.29 8.75
C TRP A 145 2.53 14.41 7.88
N LYS A 146 1.55 15.00 7.19
CA LYS A 146 0.66 14.28 6.25
C LYS A 146 1.45 13.61 5.13
N ALA A 147 2.41 14.31 4.53
CA ALA A 147 3.27 13.74 3.49
C ALA A 147 4.06 12.53 4.02
N GLN A 148 4.65 12.62 5.21
CA GLN A 148 5.35 11.48 5.83
C GLN A 148 4.42 10.33 6.18
N PHE A 149 3.20 10.61 6.65
CA PHE A 149 2.19 9.61 6.91
C PHE A 149 1.81 8.85 5.62
N HIS A 150 1.57 9.57 4.52
CA HIS A 150 1.28 8.96 3.22
C HIS A 150 2.45 8.07 2.75
N LYS A 151 3.69 8.58 2.87
CA LYS A 151 4.91 7.83 2.58
C LYS A 151 4.97 6.51 3.34
N LEU A 152 4.66 6.55 4.63
CA LEU A 152 4.64 5.38 5.50
C LEU A 152 3.60 4.36 5.03
N ILE A 153 2.39 4.79 4.68
CA ILE A 153 1.34 3.91 4.16
C ILE A 153 1.79 3.24 2.86
N TYR A 154 2.29 4.00 1.88
CA TYR A 154 2.74 3.45 0.61
C TYR A 154 3.92 2.48 0.77
N ARG A 155 4.90 2.82 1.60
CA ARG A 155 6.05 1.94 1.88
C ARG A 155 5.65 0.65 2.59
N ASN A 156 4.71 0.72 3.54
CA ASN A 156 4.18 -0.48 4.19
C ASN A 156 3.46 -1.39 3.19
N LEU A 157 2.70 -0.81 2.25
CA LEU A 157 2.07 -1.57 1.17
C LEU A 157 3.10 -2.23 0.24
N ILE A 158 4.14 -1.49 -0.15
CA ILE A 158 5.22 -2.01 -1.00
C ILE A 158 5.96 -3.16 -0.31
N ALA A 159 6.39 -2.95 0.94
CA ALA A 159 7.07 -3.98 1.72
C ALA A 159 6.16 -5.19 1.92
N GLY A 160 4.89 -4.95 2.26
CA GLY A 160 3.88 -5.98 2.40
C GLY A 160 3.71 -6.84 1.15
N ALA A 161 3.55 -6.22 0.00
CA ALA A 161 3.44 -6.92 -1.28
C ALA A 161 4.70 -7.74 -1.61
N ALA A 162 5.89 -7.17 -1.39
CA ALA A 162 7.15 -7.87 -1.61
C ALA A 162 7.32 -9.09 -0.70
N LEU A 163 6.80 -9.02 0.53
CA LEU A 163 6.86 -10.08 1.52
C LEU A 163 5.73 -11.12 1.38
N ALA A 164 4.63 -10.78 0.68
CA ALA A 164 3.44 -11.61 0.61
C ALA A 164 3.73 -13.03 0.11
N GLY A 165 4.61 -13.18 -0.90
CA GLY A 165 5.02 -14.49 -1.41
C GLY A 165 5.70 -15.36 -0.35
N ALA A 166 6.67 -14.80 0.38
CA ALA A 166 7.40 -15.52 1.42
C ALA A 166 6.48 -15.92 2.58
N TYR A 167 5.56 -15.04 3.00
CA TYR A 167 4.62 -15.33 4.08
C TYR A 167 3.46 -16.25 3.67
N ASN A 168 3.10 -16.31 2.39
CA ASN A 168 2.06 -17.21 1.88
C ASN A 168 2.61 -18.58 1.47
N ALA A 169 3.93 -18.74 1.32
CA ALA A 169 4.55 -20.03 0.99
C ALA A 169 4.18 -21.16 1.97
N PRO A 170 4.25 -20.98 3.31
CA PRO A 170 3.84 -22.03 4.25
C PRO A 170 2.39 -22.46 4.08
N ILE A 171 1.49 -21.49 3.84
CA ILE A 171 0.07 -21.74 3.67
C ILE A 171 -0.18 -22.50 2.35
N SER A 172 0.55 -22.16 1.30
CA SER A 172 0.43 -22.81 -0.01
C SER A 172 0.93 -24.25 0.04
N GLU A 173 2.09 -24.47 0.68
CA GLU A 173 2.63 -25.83 0.89
C GLU A 173 1.75 -26.66 1.82
N ALA A 174 1.17 -26.05 2.86
CA ALA A 174 0.25 -26.73 3.74
C ALA A 174 -0.96 -27.32 3.01
N ARG A 175 -1.51 -26.59 2.02
CA ARG A 175 -2.67 -27.03 1.21
C ARG A 175 -2.38 -28.26 0.36
N ILE A 176 -1.14 -28.43 -0.12
CA ILE A 176 -0.73 -29.57 -0.95
C ILE A 176 -0.05 -30.69 -0.14
N SER A 177 0.16 -30.48 1.15
CA SER A 177 0.74 -31.49 2.04
C SER A 177 -0.10 -32.77 2.05
N THR A 178 0.54 -33.93 2.14
CA THR A 178 -0.17 -35.21 2.33
C THR A 178 -0.66 -35.41 3.76
N ASP A 179 -0.22 -34.56 4.69
CA ASP A 179 -0.57 -34.64 6.11
C ASP A 179 -1.88 -33.86 6.39
N PRO A 180 -2.95 -34.54 6.82
CA PRO A 180 -4.25 -33.91 7.05
C PRO A 180 -4.25 -32.90 8.20
N GLU A 181 -3.32 -33.00 9.15
CA GLU A 181 -3.19 -31.99 10.22
C GLU A 181 -2.60 -30.70 9.66
N ILE A 182 -1.57 -30.81 8.82
CA ILE A 182 -0.95 -29.66 8.16
C ILE A 182 -1.93 -29.01 7.17
N GLN A 183 -2.72 -29.78 6.41
CA GLN A 183 -3.74 -29.21 5.52
C GLN A 183 -4.77 -28.32 6.24
N ARG A 184 -5.06 -28.60 7.52
CA ARG A 184 -6.05 -27.86 8.31
C ARG A 184 -5.56 -26.52 8.84
N LEU A 185 -4.27 -26.20 8.67
CA LEU A 185 -3.62 -24.97 9.14
C LEU A 185 -4.38 -23.67 8.83
N THR A 186 -5.11 -23.60 7.71
CA THR A 186 -5.87 -22.40 7.32
C THR A 186 -7.12 -22.13 8.14
N SER A 187 -7.52 -23.07 9.00
CA SER A 187 -8.86 -23.14 9.59
C SER A 187 -8.83 -23.34 11.11
N MET A 188 -7.65 -23.30 11.73
CA MET A 188 -7.50 -23.59 13.15
C MET A 188 -7.23 -22.35 13.98
N ASP A 189 -7.95 -22.25 15.10
CA ASP A 189 -7.74 -21.21 16.12
C ASP A 189 -6.57 -21.53 17.06
N ASN A 190 -6.17 -22.81 17.16
CA ASN A 190 -5.12 -23.29 18.05
C ASN A 190 -4.02 -24.03 17.26
N LEU A 191 -2.76 -23.63 17.45
CA LEU A 191 -1.61 -24.25 16.80
C LEU A 191 -0.92 -25.22 17.75
N GLU A 192 -0.81 -26.48 17.35
CA GLU A 192 -0.03 -27.51 18.07
C GLU A 192 1.47 -27.50 17.70
N ALA A 193 2.29 -28.19 18.51
CA ALA A 193 3.75 -28.31 18.31
C ALA A 193 4.14 -28.75 16.88
N LYS A 194 3.35 -29.62 16.26
CA LYS A 194 3.59 -30.10 14.89
C LYS A 194 3.46 -28.99 13.84
N HIS A 195 2.51 -28.07 14.03
CA HIS A 195 2.33 -26.90 13.18
C HIS A 195 3.52 -25.95 13.29
N PHE A 196 4.02 -25.73 14.50
CA PHE A 196 5.24 -24.94 14.71
C PHE A 196 6.46 -25.60 14.07
N ALA A 197 6.60 -26.91 14.18
CA ALA A 197 7.68 -27.65 13.51
C ALA A 197 7.60 -27.53 11.98
N PHE A 198 6.40 -27.52 11.40
CA PHE A 198 6.19 -27.25 9.98
C PHE A 198 6.59 -25.81 9.61
N PHE A 199 6.09 -24.81 10.33
CA PHE A 199 6.42 -23.40 10.06
C PHE A 199 7.93 -23.12 10.18
N ARG A 200 8.64 -23.77 11.11
CA ARG A 200 10.10 -23.60 11.27
C ARG A 200 10.92 -24.02 10.04
N GLN A 201 10.33 -24.81 9.12
CA GLN A 201 10.98 -25.15 7.84
C GLN A 201 11.06 -23.96 6.89
N PHE A 202 10.18 -22.97 7.09
CA PHE A 202 10.14 -21.75 6.30
C PHE A 202 10.93 -20.68 6.99
N ALA A 203 11.92 -20.13 6.30
CA ALA A 203 12.82 -19.19 6.91
C ALA A 203 12.14 -17.88 7.37
N VAL A 204 11.00 -17.50 6.78
CA VAL A 204 10.16 -16.38 7.25
C VAL A 204 9.62 -16.56 8.68
N ALA A 205 9.45 -17.81 9.10
CA ALA A 205 8.93 -18.21 10.40
C ALA A 205 10.03 -18.76 11.34
N ASN A 206 11.24 -18.97 10.82
CA ASN A 206 12.39 -19.35 11.64
C ASN A 206 12.93 -18.11 12.36
N THR A 207 12.73 -18.04 13.68
CA THR A 207 13.24 -16.94 14.51
C THR A 207 14.75 -16.97 14.70
N ASP A 208 15.36 -18.12 14.41
CA ASP A 208 16.79 -18.37 14.61
C ASP A 208 17.57 -18.22 13.30
N ALA A 209 16.93 -17.72 12.23
CA ALA A 209 17.56 -17.49 10.95
C ALA A 209 18.77 -16.54 11.09
N SER A 210 19.87 -16.90 10.45
CA SER A 210 21.06 -16.06 10.39
C SER A 210 20.80 -14.83 9.51
N ALA A 211 21.55 -13.75 9.74
CA ALA A 211 21.45 -12.53 8.91
C ALA A 211 21.66 -12.80 7.41
N MET A 212 22.47 -13.82 7.07
CA MET A 212 22.71 -14.23 5.69
C MET A 212 21.51 -14.95 5.06
N GLU A 213 20.77 -15.74 5.85
CA GLU A 213 19.53 -16.38 5.40
C GLU A 213 18.43 -15.34 5.21
N ASP A 214 18.31 -14.39 6.15
CA ASP A 214 17.41 -13.25 6.03
C ASP A 214 17.70 -12.44 4.75
N ASP A 215 18.96 -12.12 4.47
CA ASP A 215 19.38 -11.43 3.24
C ASP A 215 19.05 -12.25 1.97
N HIS A 216 19.14 -13.57 2.04
CA HIS A 216 18.77 -14.43 0.92
C HIS A 216 17.27 -14.37 0.63
N ILE A 217 16.41 -14.32 1.66
CA ILE A 217 14.95 -14.37 1.53
C ILE A 217 14.38 -13.01 1.16
N PHE A 218 14.77 -11.99 1.92
CA PHE A 218 14.24 -10.62 1.80
C PHE A 218 15.01 -9.80 0.76
N GLY A 219 16.09 -10.36 0.21
CA GLY A 219 17.05 -9.62 -0.59
C GLY A 219 17.91 -8.73 0.32
N ARG A 220 19.04 -8.26 -0.23
CA ARG A 220 19.85 -7.26 0.46
C ARG A 220 19.04 -5.97 0.53
N LEU A 221 18.48 -5.68 1.70
CA LEU A 221 17.84 -4.39 1.96
C LEU A 221 18.95 -3.35 1.91
N GLU A 222 19.14 -2.69 0.76
CA GLU A 222 20.09 -1.61 0.67
C GLU A 222 19.73 -0.56 1.73
N SER A 223 20.67 -0.37 2.67
CA SER A 223 20.54 0.41 3.89
C SER A 223 20.26 1.91 3.66
N GLY A 224 20.09 2.34 2.41
CA GLY A 224 19.83 3.72 2.02
C GLY A 224 18.35 4.13 1.90
N SER A 225 17.40 3.21 1.68
CA SER A 225 16.02 3.61 1.31
C SER A 225 14.99 3.60 2.45
N LEU A 226 15.19 2.76 3.48
CA LEU A 226 14.25 2.54 4.59
C LEU A 226 14.75 3.04 5.97
N THR A 227 15.94 3.63 6.06
CA THR A 227 16.57 4.06 7.32
C THR A 227 16.10 5.41 7.87
N THR A 228 15.11 6.06 7.26
CA THR A 228 14.50 7.26 7.85
C THR A 228 13.63 6.87 9.05
N SER A 229 14.09 7.27 10.24
CA SER A 229 13.39 7.26 11.54
C SER A 229 11.91 6.91 11.45
N TRP A 230 11.58 5.64 11.68
CA TRP A 230 10.21 5.22 11.91
C TRP A 230 9.69 6.00 13.12
N PRO A 231 8.47 6.61 13.08
CA PRO A 231 7.85 7.07 14.31
C PRO A 231 7.73 5.85 15.23
N THR A 232 8.37 5.92 16.40
CA THR A 232 8.49 4.84 17.39
C THR A 232 7.17 4.44 18.05
N SER A 233 6.04 4.98 17.60
CA SER A 233 4.71 4.51 17.99
C SER A 233 4.43 3.16 17.31
N THR A 234 4.94 2.10 17.92
CA THR A 234 4.68 0.70 17.56
C THR A 234 3.17 0.39 17.56
N ASP A 235 2.39 1.16 18.32
CA ASP A 235 0.95 1.02 18.52
C ASP A 235 0.12 1.44 17.30
N ALA A 236 0.59 2.44 16.53
CA ALA A 236 -0.14 2.91 15.35
C ALA A 236 -0.17 1.84 14.23
N ILE A 237 0.91 1.07 14.08
CA ILE A 237 1.06 0.05 13.04
C ILE A 237 0.29 -1.23 13.39
N THR A 238 0.17 -1.58 14.67
CA THR A 238 -0.58 -2.76 15.13
C THR A 238 -2.10 -2.54 15.14
N LEU A 239 -2.58 -1.30 15.28
CA LEU A 239 -4.00 -0.96 15.35
C LEU A 239 -4.63 -0.55 14.01
N LEU A 240 -3.80 -0.17 13.03
CA LEU A 240 -4.19 0.09 11.64
C LEU A 240 -5.11 -0.98 10.99
N PRO A 241 -4.96 -2.30 11.26
CA PRO A 241 -5.75 -3.35 10.60
C PRO A 241 -7.18 -3.42 11.11
N SER A 242 -7.35 -3.34 12.43
CA SER A 242 -8.66 -3.32 13.10
C SER A 242 -9.41 -2.05 12.74
N TYR A 243 -8.70 -0.92 12.63
CA TYR A 243 -9.27 0.35 12.19
C TYR A 243 -9.72 0.29 10.73
N LEU A 244 -8.89 -0.25 9.83
CA LEU A 244 -9.27 -0.40 8.42
C LEU A 244 -10.57 -1.19 8.28
N GLN A 245 -10.76 -2.30 9.00
CA GLN A 245 -12.00 -3.08 8.96
C GLN A 245 -13.26 -2.29 9.38
N SER A 246 -13.11 -1.18 10.11
CA SER A 246 -14.22 -0.34 10.59
C SER A 246 -14.63 0.79 9.64
N ILE A 247 -13.89 1.06 8.56
CA ILE A 247 -14.15 2.19 7.66
C ILE A 247 -15.29 1.84 6.67
N PRO A 248 -16.44 2.54 6.70
CA PRO A 248 -17.51 2.35 5.72
C PRO A 248 -17.04 2.74 4.31
N GLY A 249 -17.30 1.89 3.31
CA GLY A 249 -16.92 2.15 1.91
C GLY A 249 -15.55 1.59 1.49
N LEU A 250 -14.76 1.04 2.42
CA LEU A 250 -13.49 0.38 2.10
C LEU A 250 -13.65 -0.84 1.17
N ALA A 251 -14.84 -1.43 1.12
CA ALA A 251 -15.21 -2.49 0.17
C ALA A 251 -15.18 -2.02 -1.30
N SER A 252 -15.22 -0.71 -1.55
CA SER A 252 -15.11 -0.11 -2.89
C SER A 252 -13.68 0.18 -3.33
N VAL A 253 -12.70 0.12 -2.41
CA VAL A 253 -11.27 0.18 -2.72
C VAL A 253 -10.84 -1.25 -3.03
N PRO A 254 -10.66 -1.65 -4.30
CA PRO A 254 -10.44 -3.04 -4.63
C PRO A 254 -9.14 -3.50 -3.97
N ASN A 255 -9.23 -4.56 -3.17
CA ASN A 255 -8.14 -5.47 -2.82
C ASN A 255 -6.98 -4.95 -1.93
N CYS A 256 -6.71 -3.65 -1.85
CA CYS A 256 -5.64 -3.10 -1.02
C CYS A 256 -5.92 -3.27 0.48
N ALA A 257 -7.16 -3.05 0.92
CA ALA A 257 -7.54 -3.17 2.32
C ALA A 257 -7.48 -4.61 2.87
N ARG A 258 -7.88 -5.61 2.06
CA ARG A 258 -7.75 -7.03 2.43
C ARG A 258 -6.28 -7.42 2.56
N THR A 259 -5.43 -6.92 1.67
CA THR A 259 -3.98 -7.14 1.69
C THR A 259 -3.36 -6.53 2.94
N ILE A 260 -3.68 -5.27 3.29
CA ILE A 260 -3.20 -4.64 4.55
C ILE A 260 -3.69 -5.41 5.78
N ALA A 261 -4.96 -5.79 5.84
CA ALA A 261 -5.51 -6.54 6.97
C ALA A 261 -4.81 -7.90 7.15
N ARG A 262 -4.54 -8.62 6.06
CA ARG A 262 -3.82 -9.90 6.07
C ARG A 262 -2.35 -9.76 6.45
N LEU A 263 -1.62 -8.84 5.84
CA LEU A 263 -0.20 -8.60 6.17
C LEU A 263 -0.02 -8.22 7.64
N SER A 264 -1.01 -7.54 8.20
CA SER A 264 -0.98 -7.15 9.59
C SER A 264 -1.35 -8.29 10.55
N SER A 265 -2.26 -9.20 10.16
CA SER A 265 -2.45 -10.47 10.87
C SER A 265 -1.19 -11.35 10.87
N GLN A 266 -0.35 -11.29 9.81
CA GLN A 266 0.92 -11.99 9.75
C GLN A 266 1.98 -11.41 10.70
N LYS A 267 1.96 -10.08 10.96
CA LYS A 267 2.82 -9.46 11.98
C LYS A 267 2.39 -9.85 13.40
N VAL A 268 1.08 -9.89 13.67
CA VAL A 268 0.53 -10.42 14.94
C VAL A 268 0.95 -11.87 15.15
N PHE A 269 0.90 -12.70 14.09
CA PHE A 269 1.37 -14.07 14.11
C PHE A 269 2.87 -14.19 14.47
N ARG A 270 3.73 -13.32 13.92
CA ARG A 270 5.18 -13.30 14.29
C ARG A 270 5.41 -12.89 15.74
N THR A 271 4.61 -11.96 16.27
CA THR A 271 4.66 -11.57 17.68
C THR A 271 4.21 -12.73 18.59
N GLN A 272 3.14 -13.45 18.22
CA GLN A 272 2.66 -14.64 18.93
C GLN A 272 3.69 -15.79 18.92
N MET A 273 4.35 -16.01 17.78
CA MET A 273 5.46 -16.98 17.65
C MET A 273 6.61 -16.67 18.60
N ARG A 274 7.02 -15.39 18.71
CA ARG A 274 8.06 -14.96 19.66
C ARG A 274 7.64 -15.13 21.12
N THR A 275 6.40 -14.78 21.48
CA THR A 275 5.95 -14.95 22.87
C THR A 275 5.84 -16.43 23.28
N SER A 276 5.48 -17.32 22.34
CA SER A 276 5.40 -18.76 22.61
C SER A 276 6.76 -19.43 22.79
N SER A 277 7.84 -18.90 22.19
CA SER A 277 9.20 -19.43 22.38
C SER A 277 9.83 -19.08 23.72
N TYR A 278 9.29 -18.09 24.45
CA TYR A 278 9.74 -17.74 25.80
C TYR A 278 8.99 -18.48 26.91
N LEU A 279 7.92 -19.22 26.57
CA LEU A 279 7.07 -19.94 27.52
C LEU A 279 7.37 -21.45 27.61
N ASN A 280 8.38 -21.92 26.89
CA ASN A 280 8.96 -23.27 26.98
C ASN A 280 10.46 -23.17 27.26
#